data_AF-A0A957X3B5-F1
#
_entry.id   AF-A0A957X3B5-F1
#
_cell.length_a   1.000
_cell.length_b   1.000
_cell.length_c   1.000
_cell.angle_alpha   90.00
_cell.angle_beta   90.00
_cell.angle_gamma   90.00
#
_symmetry.space_group_name_H-M   'P 1'
#
loop_
_entity.id
_entity.type
_entity.pdbx_description
1 polymer ?
#
loop_
_entity_poly.entity_id
_entity_poly.type
_entity_poly.pdbx_seq_one_letter_code
_entity_poly.pdbx_strand_id
1 'polypeptide(L)'
;GPLHPHTLTMLPFQILPWSAVKALQPLPAVVQVTAGELREFALPIPGVWRKIMASEATPGLPAKDRDRTFPARTHVIGVIDPIAKPPVVYLKEEVRKQGVVHNEKLALLLVAVGNTVNGFRSQVNGQPLHITLTAEQTLADTTSDTVWDLRGKCLRGAPTQDLEPVALSDEYWFSWQKFHPGSKLVRVGQTLCQISSERPGDQRTAVE
;
A
#
# COMPACT_ATOMS: atom_id res chain seq x y z
N GLY A 1 32.91 14.12 0.33
CA GLY A 1 33.34 13.75 -1.04
C GLY A 1 32.48 14.48 -2.06
N PRO A 2 32.95 14.68 -3.30
CA PRO A 2 32.36 15.57 -4.32
C PRO A 2 30.98 15.14 -4.90
N LEU A 3 30.28 14.19 -4.27
CA LEU A 3 28.89 13.85 -4.61
C LEU A 3 27.86 14.73 -3.88
N HIS A 4 28.30 15.71 -3.10
CA HIS A 4 27.42 16.72 -2.50
C HIS A 4 27.27 17.87 -3.51
N PRO A 5 26.08 18.14 -4.11
CA PRO A 5 24.73 17.80 -3.65
C PRO A 5 23.91 16.97 -4.68
N HIS A 6 24.35 15.77 -5.05
CA HIS A 6 23.58 14.90 -5.94
C HIS A 6 22.77 13.87 -5.14
N THR A 7 21.45 13.88 -5.34
CA THR A 7 20.52 12.91 -4.77
C THR A 7 20.10 11.93 -5.87
N LEU A 8 20.03 10.63 -5.54
CA LEU A 8 19.54 9.62 -6.47
C LEU A 8 18.04 9.84 -6.77
N THR A 9 17.64 9.66 -8.03
CA THR A 9 16.23 9.64 -8.41
C THR A 9 15.64 8.29 -8.06
N MET A 10 14.60 8.30 -7.22
CA MET A 10 13.87 7.10 -6.87
C MET A 10 12.99 6.68 -8.06
N LEU A 11 13.17 5.45 -8.54
CA LEU A 11 12.30 4.89 -9.57
C LEU A 11 11.13 4.17 -8.89
N PRO A 12 9.87 4.49 -9.23
CA PRO A 12 8.75 3.71 -8.75
C PRO A 12 8.88 2.28 -9.26
N PHE A 13 8.59 1.32 -8.39
CA PHE A 13 8.54 -0.08 -8.73
C PHE A 13 7.19 -0.65 -8.34
N GLN A 14 6.83 -1.75 -8.98
CA GLN A 14 5.59 -2.47 -8.72
C GLN A 14 5.92 -3.85 -8.17
N ILE A 15 5.04 -4.36 -7.33
CA ILE A 15 5.11 -5.73 -6.82
C ILE A 15 3.96 -6.51 -7.43
N LEU A 16 4.29 -7.63 -8.08
CA LEU A 16 3.32 -8.55 -8.66
C LEU A 16 3.35 -9.89 -7.93
N PRO A 17 2.20 -10.56 -7.73
CA PRO A 17 2.20 -11.93 -7.27
C PRO A 17 2.84 -12.83 -8.35
N TRP A 18 3.48 -13.91 -7.92
CA TRP A 18 4.15 -14.84 -8.83
C TRP A 18 3.21 -15.46 -9.89
N SER A 19 1.92 -15.59 -9.55
CA SER A 19 0.88 -15.98 -10.52
C SER A 19 0.75 -14.99 -11.68
N ALA A 20 0.77 -13.69 -11.40
CA ALA A 20 0.70 -12.64 -12.42
C ALA A 20 1.99 -12.56 -13.23
N VAL A 21 3.15 -12.68 -12.58
CA VAL A 21 4.45 -12.72 -13.29
C VAL A 21 4.49 -13.84 -14.31
N LYS A 22 3.95 -15.02 -13.97
CA LYS A 22 3.87 -16.17 -14.88
C LYS A 22 2.96 -15.97 -16.09
N ALA A 23 2.02 -15.02 -16.02
CA ALA A 23 1.12 -14.68 -17.11
C ALA A 23 1.68 -13.59 -18.04
N LEU A 24 2.82 -12.98 -17.71
CA LEU A 24 3.44 -11.95 -18.54
C LEU A 24 3.92 -12.51 -19.88
N GLN A 25 3.81 -11.69 -20.91
CA GLN A 25 4.38 -11.97 -22.24
C GLN A 25 5.31 -10.82 -22.66
N PRO A 26 6.62 -11.11 -22.90
CA PRO A 26 7.30 -12.38 -22.62
C PRO A 26 7.41 -12.64 -21.10
N LEU A 27 7.48 -13.92 -20.72
CA LEU A 27 7.79 -14.31 -19.34
C LEU A 27 9.22 -13.81 -19.01
N PRO A 28 9.44 -13.07 -17.91
CA PRO A 28 10.76 -12.63 -17.55
C PRO A 28 11.67 -13.82 -17.22
N ALA A 29 12.93 -13.74 -17.65
CA ALA A 29 13.94 -14.70 -17.25
C ALA A 29 14.16 -14.61 -15.74
N VAL A 30 14.09 -15.75 -15.06
CA VAL A 30 14.40 -15.87 -13.64
C VAL A 30 15.53 -16.86 -13.42
N VAL A 31 16.34 -16.60 -12.40
CA VAL A 31 17.44 -17.49 -12.04
C VAL A 31 16.86 -18.82 -11.58
N GLN A 32 17.33 -19.92 -12.19
CA GLN A 32 17.05 -21.25 -11.71
C GLN A 32 17.90 -21.52 -10.47
N VAL A 33 17.25 -21.88 -9.37
CA VAL A 33 17.91 -22.27 -8.12
C VAL A 33 17.71 -23.75 -7.85
N THR A 34 18.72 -24.38 -7.28
CA THR A 34 18.72 -25.77 -6.82
C THR A 34 18.49 -25.83 -5.31
N ALA A 35 18.03 -26.98 -4.81
CA ALA A 35 17.81 -27.16 -3.36
C ALA A 35 19.08 -26.94 -2.53
N GLY A 36 20.26 -27.22 -3.08
CA GLY A 36 21.55 -27.01 -2.40
C GLY A 36 21.97 -25.55 -2.26
N GLU A 37 21.37 -24.65 -3.04
CA GLU A 37 21.64 -23.19 -2.98
C GLU A 37 20.71 -22.48 -1.99
N LEU A 38 19.66 -23.15 -1.53
CA LEU A 38 18.74 -22.62 -0.53
C LEU A 38 19.25 -22.93 0.87
N ARG A 39 19.45 -21.89 1.67
CA ARG A 39 19.76 -22.00 3.09
C ARG A 39 18.68 -21.30 3.90
N GLU A 40 18.14 -21.98 4.90
CA GLU A 40 17.24 -21.31 5.84
C GLU A 40 17.96 -20.17 6.55
N PHE A 41 17.30 -19.03 6.65
CA PHE A 41 17.78 -17.93 7.47
C PHE A 41 17.79 -18.34 8.94
N ALA A 42 18.96 -18.34 9.56
CA ALA A 42 19.14 -18.60 10.98
C ALA A 42 20.04 -17.53 11.59
N LEU A 43 19.59 -16.94 12.69
CA LEU A 43 20.47 -16.15 13.54
C LEU A 43 21.46 -17.07 14.27
N PRO A 44 22.62 -16.54 14.73
CA PRO A 44 23.65 -17.33 15.43
C PRO A 44 23.12 -18.10 16.65
N ILE A 45 22.02 -17.64 17.26
CA ILE A 45 21.35 -18.31 18.37
C ILE A 45 20.08 -19.00 17.84
N PRO A 46 20.03 -20.35 17.84
CA PRO A 46 18.88 -21.10 17.36
C PRO A 46 17.57 -20.70 18.06
N GLY A 47 16.49 -20.57 17.28
CA GLY A 47 15.14 -20.28 17.79
C GLY A 47 14.88 -18.83 18.23
N VAL A 48 15.91 -17.99 18.38
CA VAL A 48 15.74 -16.57 18.74
C VAL A 48 14.94 -15.84 17.67
N TRP A 49 15.22 -16.10 16.39
CA TRP A 49 14.47 -15.49 15.29
C TRP A 49 12.96 -15.77 15.38
N ARG A 50 12.59 -17.03 15.66
CA ARG A 50 11.18 -17.44 15.81
C ARG A 50 10.51 -16.71 16.98
N LYS A 51 11.20 -16.57 18.11
CA LYS A 51 10.70 -15.81 19.27
C LYS A 51 10.53 -14.32 18.95
N ILE A 52 11.47 -13.72 18.22
CA ILE A 52 11.37 -12.32 17.78
C ILE A 52 10.15 -12.17 16.88
N MET A 53 10.02 -13.00 15.84
CA MET A 53 8.88 -12.94 14.90
C MET A 53 7.52 -13.12 15.56
N ALA A 54 7.44 -13.91 16.64
CA ALA A 54 6.21 -14.14 17.39
C ALA A 54 5.91 -13.06 18.45
N SER A 55 6.75 -12.03 18.63
CA SER A 55 6.62 -11.02 19.70
C SER A 55 6.69 -9.59 19.16
N GLU A 56 6.25 -8.59 19.93
CA GLU A 56 6.35 -7.16 19.57
C GLU A 56 7.78 -6.60 19.59
N ALA A 57 8.81 -7.46 19.66
CA ALA A 57 10.21 -7.06 19.60
C ALA A 57 10.58 -6.57 18.19
N THR A 58 11.13 -5.37 18.13
CA THR A 58 11.63 -4.72 16.90
C THR A 58 13.14 -4.50 17.05
N PRO A 59 13.98 -5.40 16.49
CA PRO A 59 15.43 -5.25 16.57
C PRO A 59 15.88 -3.88 16.03
N GLY A 60 16.72 -3.17 16.80
CA GLY A 60 17.17 -1.82 16.43
C GLY A 60 16.17 -0.69 16.73
N LEU A 61 15.08 -0.95 17.48
CA LEU A 61 14.17 0.07 17.99
C LEU A 61 13.88 -0.14 19.50
N PRO A 62 14.38 0.76 20.38
CA PRO A 62 14.15 0.68 21.83
C PRO A 62 12.66 0.72 22.19
N ALA A 63 12.28 0.02 23.26
CA ALA A 63 10.87 -0.11 23.67
C ALA A 63 10.16 1.22 23.99
N LYS A 64 10.93 2.24 24.41
CA LYS A 64 10.44 3.60 24.70
C LYS A 64 10.07 4.40 23.44
N ASP A 65 10.65 4.05 22.29
CA ASP A 65 10.48 4.76 21.02
C ASP A 65 9.51 4.02 20.09
N ARG A 66 8.85 2.96 20.59
CA ARG A 66 7.89 2.17 19.82
C ARG A 66 6.53 2.84 19.85
N ASP A 67 6.02 3.16 18.67
CA ASP A 67 4.59 3.38 18.49
C ASP A 67 3.83 2.08 18.77
N ARG A 68 2.72 2.19 19.52
CA ARG A 68 1.87 1.06 19.93
C ARG A 68 0.42 1.19 19.47
N THR A 69 0.14 2.10 18.54
CA THR A 69 -1.22 2.29 18.00
C THR A 69 -1.68 1.06 17.22
N PHE A 70 -0.74 0.33 16.62
CA PHE A 70 -0.94 -0.99 16.02
C PHE A 70 0.16 -1.96 16.43
N PRO A 71 -0.08 -3.29 16.35
CA PRO A 71 0.97 -4.28 16.46
C PRO A 71 2.12 -3.97 15.50
N ALA A 72 3.35 -4.16 15.93
CA ALA A 72 4.56 -3.76 15.22
C ALA A 72 4.58 -4.29 13.78
N ARG A 73 4.22 -5.57 13.59
CA ARG A 73 4.20 -6.24 12.29
C ARG A 73 2.88 -6.10 11.52
N THR A 74 2.06 -5.12 11.86
CA THR A 74 0.93 -4.74 11.01
C THR A 74 1.48 -4.25 9.67
N HIS A 75 1.07 -4.86 8.56
CA HIS A 75 1.47 -4.41 7.23
C HIS A 75 0.71 -3.14 6.84
N VAL A 76 1.45 -2.18 6.31
CA VAL A 76 0.90 -0.91 5.84
C VAL A 76 1.43 -0.57 4.46
N ILE A 77 0.64 0.20 3.72
CA ILE A 77 1.00 0.76 2.42
C ILE A 77 1.18 2.26 2.62
N GLY A 78 2.42 2.70 2.59
CA GLY A 78 2.80 4.10 2.65
C GLY A 78 2.89 4.73 1.27
N VAL A 79 2.36 5.94 1.10
CA VAL A 79 2.53 6.73 -0.12
C VAL A 79 3.72 7.65 0.07
N ILE A 80 4.81 7.34 -0.62
CA ILE A 80 6.08 8.09 -0.55
C ILE A 80 6.28 9.02 -1.76
N ASP A 81 5.36 8.96 -2.72
CA ASP A 81 5.30 9.86 -3.87
C ASP A 81 5.03 11.32 -3.44
N PRO A 82 5.60 12.32 -4.15
CA PRO A 82 5.38 13.74 -3.86
C PRO A 82 3.93 14.21 -3.77
N ILE A 83 2.95 13.46 -4.28
CA ILE A 83 1.51 13.77 -4.07
C ILE A 83 1.10 13.81 -2.61
N ALA A 84 1.78 13.07 -1.74
CA ALA A 84 1.45 12.95 -0.34
C ALA A 84 2.50 13.67 0.51
N LYS A 85 2.26 14.97 0.79
CA LYS A 85 3.08 15.76 1.71
C LYS A 85 2.20 16.41 2.79
N PRO A 86 2.27 15.97 4.06
CA PRO A 86 3.08 14.85 4.57
C PRO A 86 2.64 13.49 4.00
N PRO A 87 3.49 12.44 4.09
CA PRO A 87 3.15 11.10 3.63
C PRO A 87 1.84 10.60 4.26
N VAL A 88 1.09 9.80 3.50
CA VAL A 88 -0.10 9.11 4.00
C VAL A 88 0.14 7.62 4.04
N VAL A 89 -0.60 6.92 4.89
CA VAL A 89 -0.46 5.48 5.08
C VAL A 89 -1.82 4.82 5.19
N TYR A 90 -1.92 3.62 4.64
CA TYR A 90 -3.11 2.78 4.67
C TYR A 90 -2.80 1.46 5.36
N LEU A 91 -3.76 0.88 6.06
CA LEU A 91 -3.64 -0.51 6.50
C LEU A 91 -3.77 -1.41 5.27
N LYS A 92 -2.74 -2.22 5.02
CA LYS A 92 -2.69 -3.07 3.81
C LYS A 92 -3.89 -4.01 3.72
N GLU A 93 -4.35 -4.51 4.87
CA GLU A 93 -5.51 -5.39 4.94
C GLU A 93 -6.80 -4.71 4.50
N GLU A 94 -6.97 -3.42 4.78
CA GLU A 94 -8.17 -2.67 4.37
C GLU A 94 -8.16 -2.44 2.86
N VAL A 95 -7.00 -2.08 2.30
CA VAL A 95 -6.82 -1.96 0.84
C VAL A 95 -7.10 -3.30 0.15
N ARG A 96 -6.59 -4.41 0.72
CA ARG A 96 -6.79 -5.76 0.19
C ARG A 96 -8.25 -6.19 0.17
N LYS A 97 -8.99 -5.91 1.25
CA LYS A 97 -10.42 -6.24 1.34
C LYS A 97 -11.26 -5.49 0.31
N GLN A 98 -10.91 -4.24 0.05
CA GLN A 98 -11.60 -3.42 -0.96
C GLN A 98 -11.19 -3.81 -2.40
N GLY A 99 -9.97 -4.30 -2.59
CA GLY A 99 -9.41 -4.64 -3.90
C GLY A 99 -8.95 -3.41 -4.67
N VAL A 100 -9.83 -2.43 -4.89
CA VAL A 100 -9.50 -1.16 -5.54
C VAL A 100 -9.95 0.01 -4.68
N VAL A 101 -9.01 0.90 -4.35
CA VAL A 101 -9.25 2.07 -3.49
C VAL A 101 -8.95 3.34 -4.25
N HIS A 102 -9.94 4.23 -4.34
CA HIS A 102 -9.82 5.56 -4.92
C HIS A 102 -9.63 6.58 -3.80
N ASN A 103 -8.60 7.41 -3.91
CA ASN A 103 -8.41 8.61 -3.09
C ASN A 103 -8.37 9.84 -3.99
N GLU A 104 -9.54 10.43 -4.18
CA GLU A 104 -9.74 11.62 -5.02
C GLU A 104 -8.90 12.81 -4.56
N LYS A 105 -8.73 13.00 -3.24
CA LYS A 105 -7.95 14.12 -2.68
C LYS A 105 -6.49 14.09 -3.08
N LEU A 106 -5.94 12.91 -3.32
CA LEU A 106 -4.54 12.71 -3.72
C LEU A 106 -4.39 12.36 -5.20
N ALA A 107 -5.49 12.29 -5.95
CA ALA A 107 -5.52 11.72 -7.30
C ALA A 107 -4.81 10.34 -7.38
N LEU A 108 -5.11 9.48 -6.41
CA LEU A 108 -4.45 8.19 -6.20
C LEU A 108 -5.43 7.03 -6.34
N LEU A 109 -5.01 6.01 -7.07
CA LEU A 109 -5.63 4.70 -7.16
C LEU A 109 -4.71 3.66 -6.52
N LEU A 110 -5.21 2.87 -5.58
CA LEU A 110 -4.52 1.69 -5.06
C LEU A 110 -5.23 0.42 -5.53
N VAL A 111 -4.46 -0.53 -6.05
CA VAL A 111 -4.95 -1.82 -6.53
C VAL A 111 -4.26 -2.94 -5.77
N ALA A 112 -5.03 -3.77 -5.09
CA ALA A 112 -4.57 -4.96 -4.38
C ALA A 112 -4.87 -6.23 -5.19
N VAL A 113 -3.83 -7.04 -5.41
CA VAL A 113 -3.97 -8.38 -6.01
C VAL A 113 -3.19 -9.39 -5.16
N GLY A 114 -3.90 -10.38 -4.62
CA GLY A 114 -3.31 -11.31 -3.66
C GLY A 114 -2.81 -10.57 -2.41
N ASN A 115 -1.49 -10.55 -2.19
CA ASN A 115 -0.86 -9.83 -1.08
C ASN A 115 0.00 -8.65 -1.56
N THR A 116 -0.14 -8.19 -2.80
CA THR A 116 0.60 -7.04 -3.32
C THR A 116 -0.34 -5.86 -3.51
N VAL A 117 0.18 -4.65 -3.37
CA VAL A 117 -0.56 -3.41 -3.63
C VAL A 117 0.29 -2.54 -4.54
N ASN A 118 -0.28 -2.09 -5.65
CA ASN A 118 0.34 -1.12 -6.56
C ASN A 118 -0.48 0.17 -6.55
N GLY A 119 0.20 1.29 -6.79
CA GLY A 119 -0.40 2.62 -6.84
C GLY A 119 -0.31 3.22 -8.23
N PHE A 120 -1.34 3.94 -8.65
CA PHE A 120 -1.41 4.67 -9.92
C PHE A 120 -2.02 6.05 -9.72
N ARG A 121 -1.76 6.97 -10.64
CA ARG A 121 -2.57 8.19 -10.77
C ARG A 121 -4.01 7.80 -11.08
N SER A 122 -4.97 8.41 -10.40
CA SER A 122 -6.40 8.19 -10.67
C SER A 122 -6.93 9.07 -11.81
N GLN A 123 -6.03 9.60 -12.65
CA GLN A 123 -6.37 10.47 -13.76
C GLN A 123 -5.45 10.21 -14.94
N VAL A 124 -5.98 10.31 -16.16
CA VAL A 124 -5.24 10.26 -17.42
C VAL A 124 -5.69 11.43 -18.29
N ASN A 125 -4.75 12.23 -18.81
CA ASN A 125 -5.02 13.50 -19.50
C ASN A 125 -5.95 14.46 -18.72
N GLY A 126 -5.85 14.46 -17.39
CA GLY A 126 -6.70 15.27 -16.51
C GLY A 126 -8.15 14.77 -16.36
N GLN A 127 -8.51 13.66 -16.99
CA GLN A 127 -9.81 13.02 -16.79
C GLN A 127 -9.74 12.00 -15.64
N PRO A 128 -10.70 11.99 -14.71
CA PRO A 128 -10.76 10.99 -13.65
C PRO A 128 -10.99 9.59 -14.21
N LEU A 129 -10.35 8.60 -13.60
CA LEU A 129 -10.53 7.18 -13.93
C LEU A 129 -11.43 6.50 -12.91
N HIS A 130 -12.34 5.66 -13.37
CA HIS A 130 -13.18 4.81 -12.53
C HIS A 130 -12.78 3.35 -12.72
N ILE A 131 -11.63 3.00 -12.16
CA ILE A 131 -11.05 1.66 -12.34
C ILE A 131 -11.74 0.61 -11.45
N THR A 132 -11.97 -0.55 -12.04
CA THR A 132 -12.34 -1.81 -11.39
C THR A 132 -11.34 -2.91 -11.75
N LEU A 133 -11.21 -3.91 -10.88
CA LEU A 133 -10.41 -5.11 -11.13
C LEU A 133 -11.31 -6.21 -11.70
N THR A 134 -11.00 -6.70 -12.90
CA THR A 134 -11.78 -7.77 -13.55
C THR A 134 -11.41 -9.16 -13.03
N ALA A 135 -12.23 -10.16 -13.36
CA ALA A 135 -11.96 -11.56 -13.01
C ALA A 135 -10.66 -12.08 -13.64
N GLU A 136 -10.27 -11.55 -14.80
CA GLU A 136 -9.04 -11.88 -15.53
C GLU A 136 -7.80 -11.18 -14.97
N GLN A 137 -7.93 -10.49 -13.82
CA GLN A 137 -6.87 -9.67 -13.23
C GLN A 137 -6.37 -8.57 -14.18
N THR A 138 -7.31 -7.89 -14.85
CA THR A 138 -7.03 -6.66 -15.60
C THR A 138 -7.71 -5.47 -14.91
N LEU A 139 -7.20 -4.27 -15.19
CA LEU A 139 -7.78 -3.01 -14.72
C LEU A 139 -8.68 -2.47 -15.83
N ALA A 140 -9.96 -2.27 -15.56
CA ALA A 140 -10.90 -1.73 -16.53
C ALA A 140 -11.48 -0.42 -16.00
N ASP A 141 -11.44 0.62 -16.82
CA ASP A 141 -12.20 1.84 -16.55
C ASP A 141 -13.69 1.55 -16.79
N THR A 142 -14.57 2.00 -15.90
CA THR A 142 -16.01 1.82 -16.08
C THR A 142 -16.65 2.95 -16.87
N THR A 143 -15.92 4.06 -17.08
CA THR A 143 -16.38 5.20 -17.88
C THR A 143 -15.92 5.17 -19.34
N SER A 144 -14.98 4.30 -19.68
CA SER A 144 -14.49 4.07 -21.04
C SER A 144 -14.29 2.58 -21.28
N ASP A 145 -14.07 2.17 -22.53
CA ASP A 145 -13.74 0.76 -22.84
C ASP A 145 -12.24 0.43 -22.64
N THR A 146 -11.54 1.23 -21.82
CA THR A 146 -10.09 1.12 -21.64
C THR A 146 -9.72 0.07 -20.63
N VAL A 147 -8.77 -0.78 -21.01
CA VAL A 147 -8.29 -1.90 -20.19
C VAL A 147 -6.77 -1.89 -20.13
N TRP A 148 -6.23 -2.04 -18.93
CA TRP A 148 -4.81 -2.17 -18.64
C TRP A 148 -4.50 -3.51 -17.99
N ASP A 149 -3.25 -3.97 -18.12
CA ASP A 149 -2.73 -5.04 -17.28
C ASP A 149 -2.49 -4.55 -15.83
N LEU A 150 -2.11 -5.46 -14.92
CA LEU A 150 -1.83 -5.12 -13.52
C LEU A 150 -0.63 -4.17 -13.31
N ARG A 151 0.19 -3.96 -14.34
CA ARG A 151 1.30 -3.00 -14.34
C ARG A 151 0.85 -1.62 -14.81
N GLY A 152 -0.41 -1.48 -15.23
CA GLY A 152 -0.92 -0.25 -15.83
C GLY A 152 -0.55 -0.11 -17.30
N LYS A 153 -0.12 -1.18 -17.99
CA LYS A 153 0.12 -1.11 -19.44
C LYS A 153 -1.20 -1.21 -20.19
N CYS A 154 -1.47 -0.26 -21.08
CA CYS A 154 -2.69 -0.24 -21.88
C CYS A 154 -2.72 -1.45 -22.81
N LEU A 155 -3.81 -2.21 -22.76
CA LEU A 155 -4.06 -3.37 -23.61
C LEU A 155 -5.00 -3.02 -24.76
N ARG A 156 -6.02 -2.19 -24.50
CA ARG A 156 -7.01 -1.74 -25.49
C ARG A 156 -7.83 -0.56 -24.96
N GLY A 157 -8.56 0.08 -25.86
CA GLY A 157 -9.48 1.20 -25.58
C GLY A 157 -8.85 2.57 -25.79
N ALA A 158 -9.59 3.62 -25.40
CA ALA A 158 -9.16 5.01 -25.50
C ALA A 158 -9.41 5.70 -24.15
N PRO A 159 -8.38 6.27 -23.50
CA PRO A 159 -7.05 6.57 -24.04
C PRO A 159 -6.10 5.36 -24.15
N THR A 160 -5.20 5.38 -25.14
CA THR A 160 -4.18 4.33 -25.35
C THR A 160 -2.95 4.47 -24.44
N GLN A 161 -3.05 5.30 -23.39
CA GLN A 161 -1.94 5.65 -22.51
C GLN A 161 -1.84 4.65 -21.35
N ASP A 162 -0.61 4.35 -20.94
CA ASP A 162 -0.34 3.57 -19.74
C ASP A 162 -0.71 4.38 -18.48
N LEU A 163 -1.12 3.70 -17.42
CA LEU A 163 -1.31 4.31 -16.11
C LEU A 163 0.04 4.73 -15.53
N GLU A 164 0.11 5.96 -15.03
CA GLU A 164 1.31 6.45 -14.36
C GLU A 164 1.41 5.85 -12.95
N PRO A 165 2.49 5.11 -12.63
CA PRO A 165 2.67 4.49 -11.32
C PRO A 165 2.98 5.53 -10.23
N VAL A 166 2.47 5.29 -9.03
CA VAL A 166 2.74 6.09 -7.83
C VAL A 166 3.71 5.33 -6.93
N ALA A 167 4.72 6.02 -6.41
CA ALA A 167 5.69 5.41 -5.51
C ALA A 167 5.06 5.06 -4.14
N LEU A 168 5.13 3.77 -3.79
CA LEU A 168 4.63 3.23 -2.52
C LEU A 168 5.75 2.54 -1.72
N SER A 169 5.52 2.39 -0.42
CA SER A 169 6.29 1.51 0.47
C SER A 169 5.37 0.46 1.08
N ASP A 170 5.74 -0.82 0.99
CA ASP A 170 5.06 -1.94 1.64
C ASP A 170 5.93 -2.43 2.79
N GLU A 171 5.57 -2.05 4.00
CA GLU A 171 6.40 -2.30 5.18
C GLU A 171 5.58 -2.53 6.45
N TYR A 172 6.29 -2.85 7.54
CA TYR A 172 5.69 -3.00 8.85
C TYR A 172 5.46 -1.65 9.52
N TRP A 173 4.38 -1.56 10.30
CA TRP A 173 3.99 -0.35 11.04
C TRP A 173 5.11 0.24 11.88
N PHE A 174 5.87 -0.60 12.60
CA PHE A 174 6.97 -0.10 13.43
C PHE A 174 8.07 0.60 12.61
N SER A 175 8.31 0.14 11.38
CA SER A 175 9.30 0.73 10.46
C SER A 175 8.75 2.03 9.91
N TRP A 176 7.52 2.00 9.40
CA TRP A 176 6.85 3.17 8.86
C TRP A 176 6.79 4.32 9.87
N GLN A 177 6.36 4.07 11.10
CA GLN A 177 6.29 5.10 12.14
C GLN A 177 7.66 5.67 12.52
N LYS A 178 8.72 4.85 12.50
CA LYS A 178 10.08 5.31 12.79
C LYS A 178 10.58 6.30 11.73
N PHE A 179 10.28 6.07 10.45
CA PHE A 179 10.79 6.89 9.34
C PHE A 179 9.82 7.98 8.87
N HIS A 180 8.52 7.84 9.18
CA HIS A 180 7.45 8.75 8.78
C HIS A 180 6.50 9.11 9.94
N PRO A 181 7.01 9.64 11.08
CA PRO A 181 6.21 9.89 12.29
C PRO A 181 5.11 10.96 12.11
N GLY A 182 5.23 11.84 11.11
CA GLY A 182 4.21 12.83 10.76
C GLY A 182 3.16 12.34 9.76
N SER A 183 3.19 11.05 9.40
CA SER A 183 2.28 10.50 8.40
C SER A 183 0.84 10.42 8.91
N LYS A 184 -0.12 10.53 8.00
CA LYS A 184 -1.55 10.45 8.33
C LYS A 184 -2.12 9.10 7.91
N LEU A 185 -2.75 8.41 8.84
CA LEU A 185 -3.50 7.19 8.56
C LEU A 185 -4.78 7.52 7.80
N VAL A 186 -4.98 6.87 6.66
CA VAL A 186 -6.22 6.89 5.89
C VAL A 186 -6.89 5.53 6.02
N ARG A 187 -8.15 5.53 6.46
CA ARG A 187 -8.95 4.30 6.62
C ARG A 187 -9.75 4.02 5.35
N VAL A 188 -9.77 2.77 4.93
CA VAL A 188 -10.54 2.30 3.78
C VAL A 188 -11.73 1.49 4.28
N GLY A 189 -12.92 1.72 3.71
CA GLY A 189 -14.13 0.96 4.07
C GLY A 189 -14.86 1.47 5.31
N GLN A 190 -14.49 2.63 5.86
CA GLN A 190 -15.39 3.36 6.76
C GLN A 190 -16.34 4.18 5.91
N THR A 191 -17.55 3.66 5.69
CA THR A 191 -18.70 4.54 5.47
C THR A 191 -18.71 5.53 6.64
N LEU A 192 -18.70 6.82 6.36
CA LEU A 192 -18.95 7.86 7.35
C LEU A 192 -20.32 7.56 7.98
N CYS A 193 -20.36 6.78 9.07
CA CYS A 193 -21.46 6.89 10.02
C CYS A 193 -21.36 8.30 10.57
N GLN A 194 -22.34 9.12 10.20
CA GLN A 194 -22.52 10.47 10.66
C GLN A 194 -22.27 10.54 12.16
N ILE A 195 -21.34 11.39 12.58
CA ILE A 195 -21.29 11.84 13.97
C ILE A 195 -22.47 12.80 14.10
N SER A 196 -23.64 12.26 14.43
CA SER A 196 -24.74 13.03 14.98
C SER A 196 -24.32 13.46 16.38
N SER A 197 -23.78 14.68 16.49
CA SER A 197 -23.66 15.35 17.77
C SER A 197 -25.02 15.94 18.15
N GLU A 198 -25.92 15.11 18.66
CA GLU A 198 -27.03 15.57 19.49
C GLU A 198 -26.89 14.90 20.85
N ARG A 199 -26.43 15.70 21.82
CA ARG A 199 -26.49 15.32 23.24
C ARG A 199 -27.97 15.35 23.64
N PRO A 200 -28.52 14.27 24.23
CA PRO A 200 -29.82 14.35 24.87
C PRO A 200 -29.76 15.33 26.03
N GLY A 201 -30.72 16.25 26.05
CA GLY A 201 -30.89 17.25 27.09
C GLY A 201 -31.04 16.61 28.48
N ASP A 202 -30.28 17.16 29.42
CA ASP A 202 -30.46 16.94 30.85
C ASP A 202 -31.71 17.71 31.29
N GLN A 203 -32.87 17.07 31.20
CA GLN A 203 -34.06 17.48 31.93
C GLN A 203 -34.07 16.74 33.27
N ARG A 204 -33.57 17.39 34.31
CA ARG A 204 -34.01 17.11 35.69
C ARG A 204 -34.79 18.31 36.19
N THR A 205 -36.10 18.17 36.11
CA THR A 205 -37.11 18.93 36.82
C THR A 205 -37.01 18.67 38.32
N ALA A 206 -37.19 19.74 39.09
CA ALA A 206 -37.37 19.75 40.53
C ALA A 206 -38.80 19.32 40.90
N VAL A 207 -38.91 18.45 41.91
CA VAL A 207 -40.04 18.20 42.84
C VAL A 207 -39.38 17.40 43.98
N GLU A 208 -39.40 17.70 45.28
CA GLU A 208 -40.20 18.53 46.19
C GLU A 208 -39.30 18.89 47.39
#